data_AF-A0A7S0MPX0-F1
#
_entry.id   AF-A0A7S0MPX0-F1
#
_cell.length_a   1.000
_cell.length_b   1.000
_cell.length_c   1.000
_cell.angle_alpha   90.00
_cell.angle_beta   90.00
_cell.angle_gamma   90.00
#
_symmetry.space_group_name_H-M   'P 1'
#
loop_
_entity.id
_entity.type
_entity.pdbx_description
1 polymer ?
#
loop_
_entity_poly.entity_id
_entity_poly.type
_entity_poly.pdbx_seq_one_letter_code
_entity_poly.pdbx_strand_id
1 'polypeptide(L)'
;DVMSDPVVAKDGCSYERESITEWLISNTRSPTTNEELSSTSLVSNRALRTLIQEWKSRNLEVDPSRKSFLDDFKCDGWRLALQKYPCDWTLIVSGLNKDYPVNL
;
A
#
# COMPACT_ATOMS: atom_id res chain seq x y z
N ASP A 1 -5.34 -2.46 4.99
CA ASP A 1 -6.20 -1.96 3.91
C ASP A 1 -5.89 -0.48 3.66
N VAL A 2 -6.13 0.05 2.46
CA VAL A 2 -5.84 1.48 2.15
C VAL A 2 -7.07 2.33 2.49
N MET A 3 -6.86 3.45 3.19
CA MET A 3 -7.96 4.34 3.61
C MET A 3 -8.87 4.73 2.44
N SER A 4 -10.17 4.69 2.67
CA SER A 4 -11.23 5.07 1.74
C SER A 4 -11.71 6.49 2.02
N ASP A 5 -11.89 6.82 3.30
CA ASP A 5 -12.31 8.15 3.74
C ASP A 5 -11.44 8.66 4.90
N PRO A 6 -10.25 9.21 4.59
CA PRO A 6 -9.35 9.70 5.60
C PRO A 6 -9.95 10.91 6.34
N VAL A 7 -10.07 10.80 7.65
CA VAL A 7 -10.48 11.87 8.57
C VAL A 7 -9.37 12.18 9.56
N VAL A 8 -9.17 13.46 9.84
CA VAL A 8 -8.20 13.96 10.80
C VAL A 8 -8.91 14.24 12.11
N ALA A 9 -8.41 13.68 13.20
CA ALA A 9 -8.84 14.02 14.55
C ALA A 9 -8.02 15.20 15.09
N LYS A 10 -8.37 15.68 16.29
CA LYS A 10 -7.73 16.86 16.90
C LYS A 10 -6.25 16.65 17.25
N ASP A 11 -5.80 15.40 17.28
CA ASP A 11 -4.40 14.98 17.45
C ASP A 11 -3.55 15.23 16.20
N GLY A 12 -4.17 15.56 15.06
CA GLY A 12 -3.49 15.74 13.77
C GLY A 12 -3.21 14.43 13.03
N CYS A 13 -3.67 13.30 13.56
CA CYS A 13 -3.54 12.00 12.91
C CYS A 13 -4.73 11.75 11.97
N SER A 14 -4.47 11.05 10.88
CA SER A 14 -5.50 10.65 9.91
C SER A 14 -5.91 9.19 10.13
N TYR A 15 -7.22 8.95 10.17
CA TYR A 15 -7.84 7.65 10.41
C TYR A 15 -8.88 7.35 9.32
N GLU A 16 -9.26 6.09 9.18
CA GLU A 16 -10.46 5.73 8.43
C GLU A 16 -11.70 6.17 9.23
N ARG A 17 -12.69 6.76 8.55
CA ARG A 17 -13.90 7.27 9.22
C ARG A 17 -14.61 6.18 10.01
N GLU A 18 -14.81 5.01 9.42
CA GLU A 18 -15.54 3.92 10.07
C GLU A 18 -14.80 3.45 11.33
N SER A 19 -13.51 3.17 11.21
CA SER A 19 -12.70 2.67 12.32
C SER A 19 -12.60 3.65 13.49
N ILE A 20 -12.40 4.95 13.23
CA ILE A 20 -12.32 5.93 14.32
C ILE A 20 -13.69 6.19 14.95
N THR A 21 -14.76 6.12 14.16
CA THR A 21 -16.13 6.28 14.68
C THR A 21 -16.47 5.14 15.64
N GLU A 22 -16.17 3.90 15.26
CA GLU A 22 -16.36 2.73 16.14
C GLU A 22 -15.49 2.79 17.40
N TRP A 23 -14.23 3.21 17.26
CA TRP A 23 -13.33 3.37 18.39
C TRP A 23 -13.86 4.38 19.40
N LEU A 24 -14.37 5.52 18.93
CA LEU A 24 -14.89 6.61 19.75
C LEU A 24 -16.19 6.26 20.51
N ILE A 25 -16.84 5.13 20.19
CA ILE A 25 -17.97 4.60 20.96
C ILE A 25 -17.52 4.09 22.34
N SER A 26 -16.33 3.51 22.40
CA SER A 26 -15.81 2.81 23.60
C SER A 26 -14.60 3.48 24.23
N ASN A 27 -13.91 4.34 23.49
CA ASN A 27 -12.66 4.96 23.91
C ASN A 27 -12.66 6.47 23.60
N THR A 28 -12.12 7.27 24.51
CA THR A 28 -11.98 8.73 24.35
C THR A 28 -10.55 9.16 23.99
N ARG A 29 -9.69 8.19 23.66
CA ARG A 29 -8.27 8.41 23.36
C ARG A 29 -7.98 8.15 21.90
N SER A 30 -6.92 8.75 21.39
CA SER A 30 -6.38 8.49 20.07
C SER A 30 -5.87 7.04 19.97
N PRO A 31 -6.27 6.25 18.96
CA PRO A 31 -5.76 4.91 18.77
C PRO A 31 -4.24 4.85 18.54
N THR A 32 -3.66 5.91 17.98
CA THR A 32 -2.25 5.91 17.54
C THR A 32 -1.33 6.62 18.52
N THR A 33 -1.73 7.79 19.01
CA THR A 33 -0.91 8.56 19.95
C THR A 33 -1.22 8.23 21.41
N ASN A 34 -2.33 7.53 21.65
CA ASN A 34 -2.89 7.30 22.98
C ASN A 34 -3.11 8.61 23.75
N GLU A 35 -3.23 9.75 23.08
CA GLU A 35 -3.56 11.03 23.70
C GLU A 35 -5.06 11.17 23.91
N GLU A 36 -5.47 11.98 24.88
CA GLU A 36 -6.88 12.18 25.19
C GLU A 36 -7.52 13.13 24.16
N LEU A 37 -8.52 12.62 23.43
CA LEU A 37 -9.23 13.42 22.43
C LEU A 37 -10.24 14.31 23.15
N SER A 38 -9.83 15.55 23.43
CA SER A 38 -10.72 16.58 24.00
C SER A 38 -12.00 16.84 23.19
N SER A 39 -12.06 16.40 21.93
CA SER A 39 -13.24 16.52 21.07
C SER A 39 -13.31 15.39 20.05
N THR A 40 -14.51 14.83 19.86
CA THR A 40 -14.88 13.87 18.79
C THR A 40 -15.00 14.53 17.41
N SER A 41 -14.47 15.74 17.24
CA SER A 41 -14.54 16.50 16.00
C SER A 41 -13.59 15.88 14.98
N LEU A 42 -14.17 15.19 13.99
CA LEU A 42 -13.45 14.61 12.87
C LEU A 42 -13.54 15.55 11.66
N VAL A 43 -12.39 15.93 11.11
CA VAL A 43 -12.29 16.79 9.94
C VAL A 43 -11.94 15.93 8.72
N SER A 44 -12.74 16.00 7.66
CA SER A 44 -12.45 15.22 6.45
C SER A 44 -11.17 15.70 5.76
N ASN A 45 -10.21 14.82 5.52
CA ASN A 45 -8.94 15.16 4.86
C ASN A 45 -9.04 14.93 3.35
N ARG A 46 -9.54 15.95 2.64
CA ARG A 46 -9.71 15.89 1.18
C ARG A 46 -8.38 15.75 0.45
N ALA A 47 -7.32 16.40 0.92
CA ALA A 47 -6.00 16.34 0.30
C ALA A 47 -5.43 14.91 0.32
N LEU A 48 -5.48 14.26 1.49
CA LEU A 48 -5.04 12.86 1.62
C LEU A 48 -5.92 11.92 0.79
N ARG A 49 -7.23 12.17 0.75
CA ARG A 49 -8.15 11.39 -0.09
C ARG A 49 -7.76 11.46 -1.57
N THR A 50 -7.45 12.65 -2.08
CA THR A 50 -6.99 12.84 -3.47
C THR A 50 -5.67 12.11 -3.70
N LEU A 51 -4.68 12.26 -2.81
CA LEU A 51 -3.40 11.57 -2.92
C LEU A 51 -3.55 10.05 -2.96
N ILE A 52 -4.41 9.50 -2.10
CA ILE A 52 -4.72 8.07 -2.08
C ILE A 52 -5.41 7.64 -3.36
N GLN A 53 -6.36 8.43 -3.89
CA GLN A 53 -7.04 8.12 -5.15
C GLN A 53 -6.07 8.15 -6.34
N GLU A 54 -5.16 9.12 -6.40
CA GLU A 54 -4.11 9.19 -7.42
C GLU A 54 -3.09 8.07 -7.29
N TRP A 55 -2.77 7.64 -6.06
CA TRP A 55 -1.93 6.48 -5.83
C TRP A 55 -2.65 5.20 -6.25
N LYS A 56 -3.95 5.07 -5.93
CA LYS A 56 -4.80 3.96 -6.35
C LYS A 56 -4.90 3.92 -7.87
N SER A 57 -5.11 5.02 -8.57
CA SER A 57 -5.17 5.00 -10.04
C SER A 57 -3.83 4.55 -10.65
N ARG A 58 -2.70 5.09 -10.19
CA ARG A 58 -1.37 4.71 -10.67
C ARG A 58 -0.99 3.25 -10.35
N ASN A 59 -1.47 2.70 -9.24
CA ASN A 59 -1.18 1.32 -8.84
C ASN A 59 -2.25 0.30 -9.25
N LEU A 60 -3.45 0.75 -9.61
CA LEU A 60 -4.49 -0.05 -10.25
C LEU A 60 -4.34 -0.03 -11.78
N GLU A 61 -3.54 0.89 -12.33
CA GLU A 61 -2.84 0.73 -13.63
C GLU A 61 -1.70 -0.30 -13.56
N VAL A 62 -1.80 -1.28 -12.66
CA VAL A 62 -1.35 -2.62 -13.01
C VAL A 62 -2.32 -3.10 -14.08
N ASP A 63 -2.02 -2.70 -15.32
CA ASP A 63 -2.51 -3.34 -16.53
C ASP A 63 -2.68 -4.85 -16.24
N PRO A 64 -3.85 -5.46 -16.51
CA PRO A 64 -4.00 -6.91 -16.43
C PRO A 64 -2.88 -7.66 -17.18
N SER A 65 -2.26 -7.05 -18.20
CA SER A 65 -1.07 -7.54 -18.91
C SER A 65 0.26 -7.34 -18.18
N ARG A 66 0.32 -6.56 -17.09
CA ARG A 66 1.49 -6.43 -16.21
C ARG A 66 1.51 -7.46 -15.08
N LYS A 67 0.35 -8.00 -14.69
CA LYS A 67 0.29 -9.21 -13.84
C LYS A 67 0.64 -10.48 -14.61
N SER A 68 0.44 -10.54 -15.93
CA SER A 68 0.80 -11.73 -16.70
C SER A 68 2.31 -11.96 -16.81
N PHE A 69 3.17 -10.95 -16.64
CA PHE A 69 4.61 -11.18 -16.76
C PHE A 69 5.18 -11.96 -15.56
N LEU A 70 4.75 -11.65 -14.34
CA LEU A 70 5.18 -12.35 -13.12
C LEU A 70 4.47 -13.70 -12.92
N ASP A 71 3.24 -13.82 -13.41
CA ASP A 71 2.53 -15.10 -13.43
C ASP A 71 3.07 -16.06 -14.52
N ASP A 72 3.61 -15.54 -15.64
CA ASP A 72 4.29 -16.34 -16.68
C ASP A 72 5.61 -16.96 -16.20
N PHE A 73 6.33 -16.33 -15.26
CA PHE A 73 7.57 -16.92 -14.71
C PHE A 73 7.32 -18.13 -13.80
N LYS A 74 6.06 -18.37 -13.41
CA LYS A 74 5.70 -19.44 -12.48
C LYS A 74 5.58 -20.82 -13.15
N CYS A 75 5.51 -20.87 -14.48
CA CYS A 75 5.37 -22.11 -15.24
C CYS A 75 6.55 -22.29 -16.22
N ASP A 76 7.58 -23.01 -15.78
CA ASP A 76 8.58 -23.74 -16.59
C ASP A 76 9.31 -22.98 -17.73
N GLY A 77 10.00 -21.86 -17.44
CA GLY A 77 10.63 -21.12 -18.54
C GLY A 77 11.81 -20.18 -18.28
N TRP A 78 12.50 -20.20 -17.13
CA TRP A 78 13.61 -19.25 -16.87
C TRP A 78 14.77 -19.36 -17.88
N ARG A 79 14.93 -20.50 -18.56
CA ARG A 79 15.95 -20.71 -19.61
C ARG A 79 15.70 -19.92 -20.91
N LEU A 80 14.45 -19.59 -21.23
CA LEU A 80 14.10 -18.88 -22.48
C LEU A 80 14.11 -17.35 -22.31
N ALA A 81 13.91 -16.86 -21.09
CA ALA A 81 13.89 -15.43 -20.78
C ALA A 81 15.26 -14.76 -21.00
N LEU A 82 16.37 -15.48 -20.80
CA LEU A 82 17.74 -15.00 -20.97
C LEU A 82 18.13 -14.77 -22.44
N GLN A 83 17.43 -15.38 -23.39
CA GLN A 83 17.76 -15.27 -24.82
C GLN A 83 17.00 -14.13 -25.52
N LYS A 84 15.90 -13.65 -24.92
CA LYS A 84 15.00 -12.65 -25.54
C LYS A 84 15.28 -11.21 -25.10
N TYR A 85 15.96 -10.99 -23.98
CA TYR A 85 16.22 -9.66 -23.42
C TYR A 85 17.71 -9.47 -23.12
N PRO A 86 18.52 -8.97 -24.08
CA PRO A 86 19.95 -8.74 -23.88
C PRO A 86 20.30 -7.48 -23.08
N CYS A 87 19.29 -6.75 -22.57
CA CYS A 87 19.48 -5.49 -21.88
C CYS A 87 19.38 -5.68 -20.36
N ASP A 88 20.55 -5.76 -19.72
CA ASP A 88 20.82 -5.56 -18.29
C ASP A 88 19.84 -6.18 -17.28
N TRP A 89 19.75 -7.51 -17.31
CA TRP A 89 19.04 -8.29 -16.29
C TRP A 89 19.69 -8.19 -14.90
N THR A 90 20.97 -7.80 -14.80
CA THR A 90 21.70 -7.79 -13.52
C THR A 90 21.15 -6.78 -12.52
N LEU A 91 20.61 -5.65 -13.00
CA LEU A 91 20.00 -4.62 -12.16
C LEU A 91 18.66 -5.03 -11.54
N ILE A 92 17.92 -5.95 -12.18
CA ILE A 92 16.62 -6.42 -11.68
C ILE A 92 16.80 -7.49 -10.60
N VAL A 93 17.79 -8.39 -10.75
CA VAL A 93 18.02 -9.46 -9.75
C VAL A 93 18.72 -8.93 -8.49
N SER A 94 19.55 -7.89 -8.60
CA SER A 94 20.18 -7.26 -7.44
C SER A 94 19.19 -6.55 -6.50
N GLY A 95 17.99 -6.20 -6.98
CA GLY A 95 16.94 -5.56 -6.18
C GLY A 95 15.97 -6.52 -5.49
N LEU A 96 15.86 -7.77 -5.95
CA LEU A 96 14.99 -8.80 -5.37
C LEU A 96 15.70 -9.68 -4.33
N ASN A 97 17.00 -9.49 -4.14
CA ASN A 97 17.82 -10.33 -3.26
C ASN A 97 17.74 -9.91 -1.79
N LYS A 98 16.53 -9.89 -1.21
CA LYS A 98 16.37 -9.82 0.26
C LYS A 98 15.37 -10.82 0.86
N ASP A 99 14.51 -11.47 0.08
CA ASP A 99 13.44 -12.31 0.65
C ASP A 99 13.43 -13.79 0.23
N TYR A 100 14.45 -14.27 -0.51
CA TYR A 100 14.55 -15.68 -0.85
C TYR A 100 15.92 -16.25 -0.48
N PRO A 101 16.03 -17.04 0.61
CA PRO A 101 17.26 -17.78 0.89
C PRO A 101 17.44 -18.82 -0.21
N VAL A 102 18.49 -18.64 -1.02
CA VAL A 102 19.00 -19.71 -1.90
C VAL A 102 19.63 -20.76 -0.98
N ASN A 103 18.88 -21.81 -0.65
CA ASN A 103 19.50 -23.02 -0.12
C ASN A 103 20.22 -23.70 -1.29
N LEU A 104 21.55 -23.62 -1.26
CA LEU A 104 22.47 -24.44 -2.05
C LEU A 104 22.29 -25.92 -1.68
#